data_AF-A0AAU6CNY9-F1
#
_entry.id   AF-A0AAU6CNY9-F1
#
_cell.length_a   1.000
_cell.length_b   1.000
_cell.length_c   1.000
_cell.angle_alpha   90.00
_cell.angle_beta   90.00
_cell.angle_gamma   90.00
#
_symmetry.space_group_name_H-M   'P 1'
#
loop_
_entity.id
_entity.type
_entity.pdbx_description
1 polymer ?
#
loop_
_entity_poly.entity_id
_entity_poly.type
_entity_poly.pdbx_seq_one_letter_code
_entity_poly.pdbx_strand_id
1 'polypeptide(L)'
;MSRRRALLLGPLAALCGLILMVAVPQSAQAFSDTGKVTVAANSSYCVKADAHIDHLTPGLLSGDQASSGATAYAADCATPVAVRARSRLDLQFWNEPGQVWITCLSTDWAYGTTGSDQWGPTGPGTLLSYGGPACGPGWYRTRAYAYVYLLNLVTGGYWYGGSTTGAYEWADQ
;
A
#
# COMPACT_ATOMS: atom_id res chain seq x y z
N MET A 1 -33.57 -12.58 54.45
CA MET A 1 -32.46 -12.60 53.46
C MET A 1 -31.72 -11.27 53.53
N SER A 2 -30.43 -11.30 53.85
CA SER A 2 -29.61 -10.13 54.22
C SER A 2 -29.32 -9.23 53.02
N ARG A 3 -29.69 -7.95 53.12
CA ARG A 3 -29.49 -6.87 52.13
C ARG A 3 -28.02 -6.61 51.76
N ARG A 4 -27.06 -7.28 52.38
CA ARG A 4 -25.62 -7.11 52.14
C ARG A 4 -25.09 -7.85 50.90
N ARG A 5 -25.84 -8.80 50.32
CA ARG A 5 -25.37 -9.57 49.15
C ARG A 5 -25.61 -8.90 47.80
N ALA A 6 -26.45 -7.87 47.72
CA ALA A 6 -26.77 -7.17 46.46
C ALA A 6 -25.76 -6.08 46.07
N LEU A 7 -24.86 -5.68 46.98
CA LEU A 7 -23.94 -4.55 46.78
C LEU A 7 -22.60 -4.95 46.13
N LEU A 8 -22.31 -6.25 45.98
CA LEU A 8 -21.04 -6.74 45.42
C LEU A 8 -21.15 -7.21 43.95
N LEU A 9 -22.37 -7.28 43.40
CA LEU A 9 -22.61 -7.72 42.01
C LEU A 9 -22.53 -6.58 40.98
N GLY A 10 -22.75 -5.33 41.40
CA GLY A 10 -22.64 -4.14 40.56
C GLY A 10 -21.22 -3.85 40.03
N PRO A 11 -20.17 -3.84 40.89
CA PRO A 11 -18.83 -3.46 40.44
C PRO A 11 -18.13 -4.55 39.59
N LEU A 12 -18.45 -5.83 39.79
CA LEU A 12 -17.90 -6.93 38.99
C LEU A 12 -18.45 -6.96 37.55
N ALA A 13 -19.74 -6.66 37.37
CA ALA A 13 -20.34 -6.55 36.04
C ALA A 13 -19.80 -5.32 35.27
N ALA A 14 -19.53 -4.21 35.97
CA ALA A 14 -18.92 -3.03 35.38
C ALA A 14 -17.47 -3.27 34.94
N LEU A 15 -16.69 -4.07 35.68
CA LEU A 15 -15.33 -4.45 35.29
C LEU A 15 -15.30 -5.39 34.07
N CYS A 16 -16.19 -6.38 33.99
CA CYS A 16 -16.29 -7.25 32.81
C CYS A 16 -16.74 -6.49 31.56
N GLY A 17 -17.63 -5.50 31.69
CA GLY A 17 -18.00 -4.61 30.58
C GLY A 17 -16.84 -3.73 30.10
N LEU A 18 -15.98 -3.26 31.01
CA LEU A 18 -14.80 -2.46 30.65
C LEU A 18 -13.72 -3.30 29.94
N ILE A 19 -13.52 -4.55 30.36
CA ILE A 19 -12.53 -5.46 29.75
C ILE A 19 -12.94 -5.86 28.32
N LEU A 20 -14.25 -5.94 28.01
CA LEU A 20 -14.74 -6.21 26.66
C LEU A 20 -14.67 -4.99 25.71
N MET A 21 -14.44 -3.77 26.24
CA MET A 21 -14.23 -2.57 25.42
C MET A 21 -12.75 -2.29 25.12
N VAL A 22 -11.82 -3.01 25.75
CA VAL A 22 -10.39 -2.91 25.46
C VAL A 22 -10.04 -3.95 24.40
N ALA A 23 -9.76 -3.45 23.19
CA ALA A 23 -9.05 -4.14 22.12
C ALA A 23 -9.84 -5.07 21.18
N VAL A 24 -10.94 -4.58 20.60
CA VAL A 24 -11.07 -4.81 19.16
C VAL A 24 -10.27 -3.68 18.50
N PRO A 25 -9.13 -3.95 17.82
CA PRO A 25 -8.45 -2.91 17.06
C PRO A 25 -9.45 -2.39 16.02
N GLN A 26 -9.99 -1.20 16.24
CA GLN A 26 -10.75 -0.51 15.22
C GLN A 26 -9.73 -0.07 14.16
N SER A 27 -9.80 -0.68 12.98
CA SER A 27 -9.07 -0.25 11.78
C SER A 27 -9.59 1.11 11.36
N ALA A 28 -9.08 2.18 11.97
CA ALA A 28 -9.43 3.55 11.59
C ALA A 28 -8.84 3.95 10.21
N GLN A 29 -8.17 3.03 9.51
CA GLN A 29 -7.62 3.27 8.18
C GLN A 29 -8.00 2.11 7.27
N ALA A 30 -9.07 2.29 6.49
CA ALA A 30 -9.41 1.48 5.32
C ALA A 30 -8.47 1.79 4.13
N PHE A 31 -7.25 2.23 4.41
CA PHE A 31 -6.29 2.66 3.40
C PHE A 31 -4.91 2.71 4.02
N SER A 32 -4.03 1.84 3.54
CA SER A 32 -2.62 1.81 3.91
C SER A 32 -1.76 2.41 2.80
N ASP A 33 -0.90 3.36 3.19
CA ASP A 33 0.00 4.08 2.29
C ASP A 33 1.43 4.10 2.85
N THR A 34 2.41 3.81 2.01
CA THR A 34 3.85 3.97 2.34
C THR A 34 4.41 5.36 2.05
N GLY A 35 3.64 6.23 1.40
CA GLY A 35 4.12 7.45 0.78
C GLY A 35 5.11 7.15 -0.36
N LYS A 36 5.76 8.22 -0.85
CA LYS A 36 6.76 8.15 -1.91
C LYS A 36 8.12 7.72 -1.36
N VAL A 37 8.51 6.46 -1.63
CA VAL A 37 9.77 5.86 -1.21
C VAL A 37 10.78 5.91 -2.35
N THR A 38 12.01 6.35 -2.09
CA THR A 38 13.10 6.29 -3.07
C THR A 38 13.51 4.84 -3.33
N VAL A 39 13.26 4.34 -4.54
CA VAL A 39 13.57 2.96 -4.96
C VAL A 39 14.85 2.85 -5.79
N ALA A 40 15.31 3.98 -6.34
CA ALA A 40 16.60 4.07 -7.04
C ALA A 40 17.10 5.51 -7.02
N ALA A 41 18.41 5.71 -6.93
CA ALA A 41 19.04 7.03 -7.00
C ALA A 41 20.44 6.95 -7.63
N ASN A 42 20.74 7.91 -8.50
CA ASN A 42 22.07 8.10 -9.09
C ASN A 42 22.42 9.59 -9.11
N SER A 43 23.54 9.95 -9.75
CA SER A 43 24.03 11.33 -9.82
C SER A 43 23.12 12.30 -10.58
N SER A 44 22.10 11.81 -11.29
CA SER A 44 21.22 12.61 -12.14
C SER A 44 19.77 12.58 -11.66
N TYR A 45 19.31 11.46 -11.11
CA TYR A 45 17.90 11.22 -10.83
C TYR A 45 17.67 10.41 -9.55
N CYS A 46 16.55 10.69 -8.89
CA CYS A 46 15.95 9.81 -7.90
C CYS A 46 14.58 9.33 -8.40
N VAL A 47 14.37 8.02 -8.40
CA VAL A 47 13.08 7.40 -8.73
C VAL A 47 12.38 7.06 -7.43
N LYS A 48 11.14 7.53 -7.28
CA LYS A 48 10.29 7.16 -6.14
C LYS A 48 9.09 6.36 -6.60
N ALA A 49 8.73 5.38 -5.78
CA ALA A 49 7.52 4.59 -5.91
C ALA A 49 6.61 4.83 -4.71
N ASP A 50 5.31 4.77 -4.93
CA ASP A 50 4.29 4.68 -3.88
C ASP A 50 3.48 3.40 -4.08
N ALA A 51 3.10 2.77 -2.97
CA ALA A 51 2.35 1.53 -2.93
C ALA A 51 1.20 1.68 -1.95
N HIS A 52 -0.02 1.44 -2.43
CA HIS A 52 -1.23 1.56 -1.62
C HIS A 52 -2.05 0.28 -1.68
N ILE A 53 -2.71 -0.04 -0.57
CA ILE A 53 -3.72 -1.09 -0.50
C ILE A 53 -4.87 -0.61 0.38
N ASP A 54 -6.09 -0.99 0.01
CA ASP A 54 -7.34 -0.77 0.75
C ASP A 54 -8.12 -2.09 0.76
N HIS A 55 -8.44 -2.60 1.95
CA HIS A 55 -9.40 -3.69 2.18
C HIS A 55 -10.60 -3.26 3.03
N LEU A 56 -11.69 -4.01 2.84
CA LEU A 56 -12.96 -3.90 3.54
C LEU A 56 -12.86 -3.90 5.07
N THR A 57 -13.08 -2.74 5.70
CA THR A 57 -13.66 -2.71 7.05
C THR A 57 -15.19 -2.81 6.91
N PRO A 58 -15.88 -3.80 7.50
CA PRO A 58 -17.33 -3.93 7.43
C PRO A 58 -18.05 -2.62 7.83
N GLY A 59 -18.88 -2.08 6.94
CA GLY A 59 -19.64 -0.83 7.16
C GLY A 59 -19.03 0.43 6.54
N LEU A 60 -17.87 0.33 5.89
CA LEU A 60 -17.26 1.39 5.06
C LEU A 60 -17.20 0.96 3.59
N LEU A 61 -17.29 1.93 2.67
CA LEU A 61 -17.11 1.70 1.24
C LEU A 61 -15.62 1.47 0.95
N SER A 62 -15.19 0.21 0.89
CA SER A 62 -13.88 -0.19 0.36
C SER A 62 -14.05 -0.67 -1.08
N GLY A 63 -13.06 -0.39 -1.94
CA GLY A 63 -13.06 -0.83 -3.33
C GLY A 63 -12.22 -2.08 -3.59
N ASP A 64 -11.61 -2.67 -2.55
CA ASP A 64 -10.58 -3.70 -2.64
C ASP A 64 -9.54 -3.34 -3.69
N GLN A 65 -8.81 -2.25 -3.41
CA GLN A 65 -7.95 -1.60 -4.40
C GLN A 65 -6.49 -1.63 -3.99
N ALA A 66 -5.64 -1.97 -4.95
CA ALA A 66 -4.21 -1.78 -4.89
C ALA A 66 -3.81 -0.73 -5.92
N SER A 67 -2.90 0.19 -5.56
CA SER A 67 -2.35 1.14 -6.52
C SER A 67 -0.83 1.30 -6.39
N SER A 68 -0.22 1.74 -7.49
CA SER A 68 1.18 2.13 -7.52
C SER A 68 1.43 3.34 -8.39
N GLY A 69 2.34 4.20 -7.95
CA GLY A 69 2.81 5.37 -8.69
C GLY A 69 4.31 5.35 -8.94
N ALA A 70 4.72 5.97 -10.05
CA ALA A 70 6.12 6.25 -10.35
C ALA A 70 6.33 7.75 -10.47
N THR A 71 7.25 8.31 -9.69
CA THR A 71 7.67 9.71 -9.80
C THR A 71 9.19 9.81 -9.90
N ALA A 72 9.67 10.90 -10.50
CA ALA A 72 11.08 11.15 -10.70
C ALA A 72 11.45 12.55 -10.19
N TYR A 73 12.63 12.63 -9.60
CA TYR A 73 13.20 13.85 -9.08
C TYR A 73 14.62 14.00 -9.62
N ALA A 74 15.14 15.23 -9.59
CA ALA A 74 16.55 15.51 -9.80
C ALA A 74 17.40 14.81 -8.74
N ALA A 75 18.73 14.91 -8.87
CA ALA A 75 19.69 14.30 -7.95
C ALA A 75 19.55 14.75 -6.48
N ASP A 76 18.85 15.85 -6.22
CA ASP A 76 18.50 16.32 -4.88
C ASP A 76 17.36 15.51 -4.21
N CYS A 77 16.74 14.58 -4.96
CA CYS A 77 15.57 13.79 -4.58
C CYS A 77 14.35 14.63 -4.11
N ALA A 78 14.31 15.92 -4.46
CA ALA A 78 13.33 16.88 -3.99
C ALA A 78 12.65 17.65 -5.13
N THR A 79 13.40 18.00 -6.19
CA THR A 79 12.88 18.74 -7.34
C THR A 79 12.29 17.77 -8.37
N PRO A 80 10.97 17.81 -8.66
CA PRO A 80 10.38 16.92 -9.64
C PRO A 80 10.93 17.17 -11.04
N VAL A 81 11.10 16.12 -11.83
CA VAL A 81 11.59 16.22 -13.21
C VAL A 81 10.68 15.48 -14.17
N ALA A 82 10.60 15.99 -15.40
CA ALA A 82 9.84 15.35 -16.46
C ALA A 82 10.72 14.39 -17.25
N VAL A 83 10.52 13.08 -17.05
CA VAL A 83 11.20 12.01 -17.78
C VAL A 83 10.22 10.91 -18.13
N ARG A 84 10.50 10.15 -19.20
CA ARG A 84 9.69 8.97 -19.52
C ARG A 84 9.76 7.98 -18.36
N ALA A 85 8.62 7.45 -17.95
CA ALA A 85 8.50 6.55 -16.82
C ALA A 85 7.50 5.43 -17.09
N ARG A 86 7.55 4.42 -16.22
CA ARG A 86 6.56 3.36 -16.15
C ARG A 86 6.32 2.91 -14.72
N SER A 87 5.10 2.48 -14.45
CA SER A 87 4.65 1.92 -13.18
C SER A 87 3.95 0.59 -13.41
N ARG A 88 4.08 -0.35 -12.47
CA ARG A 88 3.21 -1.52 -12.37
C ARG A 88 3.08 -1.90 -10.90
N LEU A 89 2.08 -2.73 -10.60
CA LEU A 89 1.96 -3.34 -9.28
C LEU A 89 1.79 -4.85 -9.38
N ASP A 90 2.23 -5.52 -8.33
CA ASP A 90 1.88 -6.89 -8.00
C ASP A 90 1.11 -6.88 -6.68
N LEU A 91 -0.11 -7.42 -6.66
CA LEU A 91 -0.82 -7.74 -5.44
C LEU A 91 -0.23 -9.03 -4.88
N GLN A 92 0.29 -8.98 -3.67
CA GLN A 92 0.88 -10.13 -3.00
C GLN A 92 -0.03 -10.65 -1.90
N PHE A 93 -0.05 -11.96 -1.73
CA PHE A 93 -0.78 -12.69 -0.70
C PHE A 93 0.21 -13.42 0.22
N TRP A 94 -0.07 -13.43 1.52
CA TRP A 94 0.73 -14.15 2.51
C TRP A 94 0.34 -15.63 2.52
N ASN A 95 1.21 -16.47 1.98
CA ASN A 95 1.03 -17.92 1.99
C ASN A 95 1.51 -18.49 3.33
N GLU A 96 0.58 -18.73 4.26
CA GLU A 96 0.89 -19.29 5.60
C GLU A 96 1.68 -20.61 5.55
N PRO A 97 1.30 -21.63 4.76
CA PRO A 97 2.11 -22.86 4.63
C PRO A 97 3.57 -22.62 4.26
N GLY A 98 3.83 -21.63 3.40
CA GLY A 98 5.18 -21.30 2.92
C GLY A 98 5.88 -20.19 3.72
N GLN A 99 5.16 -19.52 4.63
CA GLN A 99 5.61 -18.31 5.34
C GLN A 99 6.24 -17.28 4.39
N VAL A 100 5.61 -17.06 3.23
CA VAL A 100 6.15 -16.24 2.15
C VAL A 100 5.06 -15.44 1.44
N TRP A 101 5.42 -14.23 1.02
CA TRP A 101 4.60 -13.43 0.12
C TRP A 101 4.69 -13.96 -1.31
N ILE A 102 3.56 -14.37 -1.87
CA ILE A 102 3.44 -14.80 -3.27
C ILE A 102 2.66 -13.76 -4.07
N THR A 103 2.97 -13.60 -5.36
CA THR A 103 2.20 -12.73 -6.25
C THR A 103 0.89 -13.41 -6.63
N CYS A 104 -0.23 -12.74 -6.36
CA CYS A 104 -1.59 -13.19 -6.66
C CYS A 104 -2.06 -12.64 -8.01
N LEU A 105 -2.01 -11.32 -8.16
CA LEU A 105 -2.40 -10.59 -9.35
C LEU A 105 -1.31 -9.57 -9.71
N SER A 106 -1.23 -9.22 -10.99
CA SER A 106 -0.31 -8.20 -11.49
C SER A 106 -1.02 -7.33 -12.52
N THR A 107 -0.60 -6.07 -12.61
CA THR A 107 -0.96 -5.22 -13.74
C THR A 107 0.11 -5.30 -14.83
N ASP A 108 -0.26 -4.93 -16.05
CA ASP A 108 0.71 -4.54 -17.06
C ASP A 108 1.46 -3.26 -16.64
N TRP A 109 2.52 -2.94 -17.38
CA TRP A 109 3.22 -1.67 -17.24
C TRP A 109 2.37 -0.52 -17.80
N ALA A 110 2.00 0.44 -16.95
CA ALA A 110 1.54 1.75 -17.40
C ALA A 110 2.74 2.62 -17.76
N TYR A 111 2.75 3.16 -18.98
CA TYR A 111 3.79 4.05 -19.48
C TYR A 111 3.32 5.50 -19.48
N GLY A 112 4.22 6.43 -19.23
CA GLY A 112 3.92 7.85 -19.24
C GLY A 112 5.16 8.72 -19.08
N THR A 113 4.94 9.96 -18.65
CA THR A 113 6.00 10.92 -18.32
C THR A 113 5.76 11.42 -16.90
N THR A 114 6.81 11.57 -16.11
CA THR A 114 6.74 12.20 -14.78
C THR A 114 6.67 13.72 -14.91
N GLY A 115 6.44 14.42 -13.82
CA GLY A 115 6.51 15.88 -13.79
C GLY A 115 5.98 16.44 -12.49
N SER A 116 5.36 17.60 -12.57
CA SER A 116 4.64 18.22 -11.47
C SER A 116 3.43 18.99 -11.98
N ASP A 117 2.37 19.00 -11.19
CA ASP A 117 1.21 19.88 -11.36
C ASP A 117 0.95 20.66 -10.05
N GLN A 118 -0.19 21.34 -9.98
CA GLN A 118 -0.60 22.12 -8.80
C GLN A 118 -0.82 21.29 -7.53
N TRP A 119 -0.93 19.95 -7.64
CA TRP A 119 -1.12 19.02 -6.53
C TRP A 119 0.16 18.27 -6.16
N GLY A 120 1.24 18.48 -6.92
CA GLY A 120 2.58 17.99 -6.62
C GLY A 120 3.18 17.13 -7.73
N PRO A 121 4.13 16.23 -7.40
CA PRO A 121 4.82 15.42 -8.39
C PRO A 121 3.89 14.38 -9.02
N THR A 122 3.88 14.32 -10.35
CA THR A 122 3.02 13.44 -11.16
C THR A 122 3.83 12.37 -11.91
N GLY A 123 3.14 11.33 -12.37
CA GLY A 123 3.69 10.29 -13.23
C GLY A 123 2.71 9.16 -13.49
N PRO A 124 3.12 8.13 -14.24
CA PRO A 124 2.25 6.98 -14.51
C PRO A 124 1.96 6.23 -13.22
N GLY A 125 0.71 5.80 -13.08
CA GLY A 125 0.28 4.91 -12.01
C GLY A 125 -0.65 3.82 -12.53
N THR A 126 -0.79 2.75 -11.75
CA THR A 126 -1.75 1.68 -12.00
C THR A 126 -2.68 1.53 -10.80
N LEU A 127 -3.89 1.09 -11.08
CA LEU A 127 -4.90 0.73 -10.11
C LEU A 127 -5.38 -0.67 -10.45
N LEU A 128 -5.49 -1.53 -9.45
CA LEU A 128 -6.01 -2.88 -9.55
C LEU A 128 -7.11 -3.03 -8.51
N SER A 129 -8.35 -3.20 -8.96
CA SER A 129 -9.39 -3.69 -8.07
C SER A 129 -9.31 -5.22 -8.05
N TYR A 130 -9.13 -5.77 -6.86
CA TYR A 130 -9.02 -7.21 -6.64
C TYR A 130 -10.30 -7.82 -6.03
N GLY A 131 -11.28 -6.98 -5.68
CA GLY A 131 -12.68 -7.37 -5.47
C GLY A 131 -12.91 -8.43 -4.39
N GLY A 132 -12.10 -8.42 -3.34
CA GLY A 132 -12.16 -9.37 -2.22
C GLY A 132 -10.95 -10.33 -2.20
N PRO A 133 -11.04 -11.49 -1.53
CA PRO A 133 -9.91 -12.40 -1.34
C PRO A 133 -9.54 -13.16 -2.63
N ALA A 134 -8.94 -12.47 -3.60
CA ALA A 134 -8.60 -13.00 -4.93
C ALA A 134 -7.75 -14.28 -4.91
N CYS A 135 -6.95 -14.49 -3.87
CA CYS A 135 -6.15 -15.70 -3.63
C CYS A 135 -6.53 -16.45 -2.35
N GLY A 136 -7.74 -16.21 -1.84
CA GLY A 136 -8.27 -16.78 -0.60
C GLY A 136 -8.13 -15.85 0.61
N PRO A 137 -8.80 -16.15 1.72
CA PRO A 137 -8.73 -15.32 2.92
C PRO A 137 -7.30 -15.23 3.45
N GLY A 138 -6.83 -14.02 3.75
CA GLY A 138 -5.46 -13.83 4.27
C GLY A 138 -4.96 -12.40 4.20
N TRP A 139 -3.67 -12.22 4.50
CA TRP A 139 -3.00 -10.93 4.37
C TRP A 139 -2.60 -10.65 2.93
N TYR A 140 -2.90 -9.44 2.47
CA TYR A 140 -2.56 -8.90 1.17
C TYR A 140 -1.65 -7.68 1.32
N ARG A 141 -0.81 -7.40 0.32
CA ARG A 141 -0.07 -6.15 0.21
C ARG A 141 0.21 -5.79 -1.24
N THR A 142 0.45 -4.52 -1.50
CA THR A 142 0.86 -4.06 -2.83
C THR A 142 2.38 -4.02 -2.93
N ARG A 143 2.94 -4.58 -4.00
CA ARG A 143 4.32 -4.33 -4.41
C ARG A 143 4.33 -3.42 -5.63
N ALA A 144 4.74 -2.18 -5.44
CA ALA A 144 4.83 -1.19 -6.49
C ALA A 144 6.20 -1.22 -7.17
N TYR A 145 6.21 -1.03 -8.48
CA TYR A 145 7.41 -0.92 -9.30
C TYR A 145 7.41 0.42 -10.01
N ALA A 146 8.51 1.17 -9.90
CA ALA A 146 8.67 2.45 -10.56
C ALA A 146 10.00 2.51 -11.31
N TYR A 147 9.94 2.88 -12.58
CA TYR A 147 11.11 3.01 -13.44
C TYR A 147 11.04 4.27 -14.30
N VAL A 148 12.19 4.87 -14.54
CA VAL A 148 12.39 5.94 -15.52
C VAL A 148 13.28 5.46 -16.65
N TYR A 149 13.09 6.01 -17.85
CA TYR A 149 13.94 5.69 -18.99
C TYR A 149 15.10 6.67 -19.06
N LEU A 150 16.31 6.16 -18.87
CA LEU A 150 17.54 6.93 -18.99
C LEU A 150 18.08 6.76 -20.41
N LEU A 151 18.17 7.88 -21.13
CA LEU A 151 18.76 7.88 -22.46
C LEU A 151 20.28 7.75 -22.33
N ASN A 152 20.84 6.74 -22.99
CA ASN A 152 22.27 6.61 -23.22
C ASN A 152 22.50 6.73 -24.73
N LEU A 153 23.20 7.77 -25.16
CA LEU A 153 23.43 8.07 -26.58
C LEU A 153 24.33 7.04 -27.27
N VAL A 154 25.02 6.20 -26.51
CA VAL A 154 25.90 5.14 -27.02
C VAL A 154 25.16 3.80 -27.08
N THR A 155 24.37 3.45 -26.06
CA THR A 155 23.76 2.12 -25.91
C THR A 155 22.26 2.05 -26.17
N GLY A 156 21.59 3.17 -26.51
CA GLY A 156 20.17 3.18 -26.84
C GLY A 156 19.22 3.23 -25.65
N GLY A 157 19.70 3.68 -24.48
CA GLY A 157 18.94 3.90 -23.25
C GLY A 157 18.49 2.64 -22.51
N TYR A 158 18.08 2.81 -21.25
CA TYR A 158 17.65 1.71 -20.39
C TYR A 158 16.65 2.16 -19.32
N TRP A 159 15.88 1.23 -18.78
CA TRP A 159 14.98 1.48 -17.65
C TRP A 159 15.74 1.39 -16.33
N TYR A 160 15.66 2.44 -15.52
CA TYR A 160 16.30 2.57 -14.22
C TYR A 160 15.24 2.78 -13.14
N GLY A 161 15.28 1.99 -12.07
CA GLY A 161 14.23 1.99 -11.07
C GLY A 161 14.29 0.78 -10.15
N GLY A 162 13.23 0.57 -9.40
CA GLY A 162 13.14 -0.49 -8.41
C GLY A 162 11.71 -0.73 -7.95
N SER A 163 11.56 -1.40 -6.81
CA SER A 163 10.26 -1.70 -6.21
C SER A 163 10.21 -1.37 -4.73
N THR A 164 9.05 -0.99 -4.24
CA THR A 164 8.72 -0.91 -2.80
C THR A 164 7.50 -1.77 -2.50
N THR A 165 7.27 -2.08 -1.22
CA THR A 165 6.07 -2.80 -0.77
C THR A 165 5.29 -1.93 0.20
N GLY A 166 3.98 -1.88 0.00
CA GLY A 166 2.99 -1.29 0.88
C GLY A 166 2.95 -1.96 2.26
N ALA A 167 2.17 -1.37 3.18
CA ALA A 167 1.70 -2.13 4.34
C ALA A 167 0.79 -3.28 3.88
N TYR A 168 0.36 -4.11 4.83
CA TYR A 168 -0.47 -5.26 4.56
C TYR A 168 -1.81 -5.18 5.27
N GLU A 169 -2.81 -5.77 4.64
CA GLU A 169 -4.22 -5.69 5.03
C GLU A 169 -4.89 -7.05 4.88
N TRP A 170 -5.81 -7.40 5.77
CA TRP A 170 -6.41 -8.75 5.84
C TRP A 170 -7.71 -8.78 5.04
N ALA A 171 -7.88 -9.66 4.07
CA ALA A 171 -9.16 -9.83 3.36
C ALA A 171 -9.79 -11.20 3.67
N ASP A 172 -11.07 -11.25 4.01
CA ASP A 172 -11.78 -12.48 4.41
C ASP A 172 -13.16 -12.73 3.80
N GLN A 173 -13.71 -11.81 2.99
CA GLN A 173 -15.05 -11.93 2.39
C GLN A 173 -15.05 -11.68 0.89
#